data_AF-A0A3L6DNL3-F1
#
_entry.id   AF-A0A3L6DNL3-F1
#
_cell.length_a   1.000
_cell.length_b   1.000
_cell.length_c   1.000
_cell.angle_alpha   90.00
_cell.angle_beta   90.00
_cell.angle_gamma   90.00
#
_symmetry.space_group_name_H-M   'P 1'
#
loop_
_entity.id
_entity.type
_entity.pdbx_description
1 polymer ?
#
loop_
_entity_poly.entity_id
_entity_poly.type
_entity_poly.pdbx_seq_one_letter_code
_entity_poly.pdbx_strand_id
1 'polypeptide(L)'
;MYNGIGLQTPRGSGTTGHVQASKFLSKPWPSPSSCSPSALGGMRKPNRDIIEHERKRQVDLRLLVLREALEEQGYTEAEIEACVDKARKATEAETASTTVEVDEGRPPLQHKGYGD
;
A
#
# COMPACT_ATOMS: atom_id res chain seq x y z
N MET A 1 -3.67 -30.49 -30.53
CA MET A 1 -3.11 -29.54 -29.54
C MET A 1 -2.46 -28.36 -30.25
N TYR A 2 -2.73 -27.14 -29.80
CA TYR A 2 -2.11 -25.92 -30.30
C TYR A 2 -1.67 -25.07 -29.11
N ASN A 3 -0.41 -24.64 -29.07
CA ASN A 3 0.20 -23.93 -27.92
C ASN A 3 0.04 -24.65 -26.57
N GLY A 4 0.00 -25.99 -26.57
CA GLY A 4 -0.23 -26.79 -25.35
C GLY A 4 -1.68 -26.77 -24.84
N ILE A 5 -2.61 -26.18 -25.59
CA ILE A 5 -4.03 -26.02 -25.21
C ILE A 5 -4.91 -26.91 -26.11
N GLY A 6 -6.00 -27.43 -25.54
CA GLY A 6 -7.00 -28.22 -26.24
C GLY A 6 -6.76 -29.74 -26.21
N LEU A 7 -7.54 -30.48 -26.99
CA LEU A 7 -7.48 -31.94 -27.04
C LEU A 7 -6.32 -32.44 -27.93
N GLN A 8 -5.76 -33.60 -27.56
CA GLN A 8 -4.75 -34.31 -28.36
C GLN A 8 -5.38 -34.87 -29.64
N THR A 9 -6.53 -35.55 -29.50
CA THR A 9 -7.38 -36.01 -30.61
C THR A 9 -8.85 -35.78 -30.28
N PRO A 10 -9.70 -35.36 -31.25
CA PRO A 10 -11.14 -35.22 -31.01
C PRO A 10 -11.86 -36.57 -30.92
N ARG A 11 -11.26 -37.65 -31.45
CA ARG A 11 -11.81 -39.01 -31.40
C ARG A 11 -11.87 -39.50 -29.94
N GLY A 12 -13.02 -40.04 -29.54
CA GLY A 12 -13.27 -40.50 -28.17
C GLY A 12 -13.70 -39.41 -27.18
N SER A 13 -13.66 -38.12 -27.57
CA SER A 13 -14.12 -37.02 -26.70
C SER A 13 -15.65 -36.81 -26.74
N GLY A 14 -16.35 -37.39 -27.70
CA GLY A 14 -17.80 -37.17 -27.89
C GLY A 14 -18.16 -35.74 -28.35
N THR A 15 -17.19 -34.92 -28.77
CA THR A 15 -17.38 -33.55 -29.27
C THR A 15 -16.58 -33.32 -30.54
N THR A 16 -16.75 -32.17 -31.20
CA THR A 16 -16.03 -31.80 -32.43
C THR A 16 -14.57 -31.42 -32.20
N GLY A 17 -14.14 -31.19 -30.95
CA GLY A 17 -12.80 -30.73 -30.60
C GLY A 17 -12.51 -29.26 -30.90
N HIS A 18 -13.55 -28.43 -31.07
CA HIS A 18 -13.39 -26.98 -31.29
C HIS A 18 -12.95 -26.28 -30.00
N VAL A 19 -11.88 -25.48 -30.07
CA VAL A 19 -11.30 -24.77 -28.93
C VAL A 19 -11.37 -23.26 -29.18
N GLN A 20 -11.97 -22.52 -28.25
CA GLN A 20 -12.07 -21.05 -28.31
C GLN A 20 -11.29 -20.41 -27.16
N ALA A 21 -10.67 -19.27 -27.41
CA ALA A 21 -10.06 -18.47 -26.36
C ALA A 21 -11.14 -17.82 -25.48
N SER A 22 -10.96 -17.86 -24.15
CA SER A 22 -11.84 -17.19 -23.21
C SER A 22 -11.68 -15.67 -23.31
N LYS A 23 -12.79 -14.95 -23.49
CA LYS A 23 -12.82 -13.47 -23.50
C LYS A 23 -12.94 -12.86 -22.11
N PHE A 24 -13.31 -13.64 -21.10
CA PHE A 24 -13.48 -13.19 -19.72
C PHE A 24 -12.18 -13.25 -18.92
N LEU A 25 -11.19 -13.98 -19.42
CA LEU A 25 -9.88 -14.02 -18.78
C LEU A 25 -9.18 -12.68 -19.03
N SER A 26 -9.19 -11.81 -18.02
CA SER A 26 -8.38 -10.60 -18.02
C SER A 26 -6.92 -10.99 -18.22
N LYS A 27 -6.23 -10.28 -19.12
CA LYS A 27 -4.80 -10.47 -19.38
C LYS A 27 -4.07 -10.46 -18.02
N PRO A 28 -3.29 -11.50 -17.66
CA PRO A 28 -2.51 -11.48 -16.43
C PRO A 28 -1.61 -10.25 -16.46
N TRP A 29 -1.46 -9.62 -15.30
CA TRP A 29 -0.60 -8.46 -15.14
C TRP A 29 0.80 -8.82 -15.67
N PRO A 30 1.41 -7.98 -16.53
CA PRO A 30 2.73 -8.28 -17.07
C PRO A 30 3.71 -8.46 -15.90
N SER A 31 4.52 -9.53 -15.96
CA SER A 31 5.57 -9.73 -14.97
C SER A 31 6.48 -8.50 -14.96
N PRO A 32 7.00 -8.07 -13.79
CA PRO A 32 7.84 -6.88 -13.69
C PRO A 32 9.11 -6.96 -14.56
N SER A 33 9.48 -8.17 -15.00
CA SER A 33 10.59 -8.42 -15.93
C SER A 33 10.30 -8.11 -17.40
N SER A 34 9.02 -7.98 -17.80
CA SER A 34 8.59 -7.74 -19.19
C SER A 34 8.19 -6.30 -19.47
N CYS A 35 8.08 -5.48 -18.43
CA CYS A 35 7.71 -4.07 -18.53
C CYS A 35 8.96 -3.22 -18.69
N SER A 36 9.10 -2.54 -19.83
CA SER A 36 9.92 -1.33 -19.85
C SER A 36 9.34 -0.34 -18.83
N PRO A 37 10.17 0.51 -18.17
CA PRO A 37 9.68 1.48 -17.18
C PRO A 37 8.66 2.48 -17.74
N SER A 38 8.48 2.51 -19.07
CA SER A 38 7.49 3.32 -19.77
C SER A 38 6.14 2.61 -19.99
N ALA A 39 6.06 1.28 -19.90
CA ALA A 39 4.82 0.50 -20.10
C ALA A 39 4.03 0.30 -18.79
N LEU A 40 4.69 0.45 -17.64
CA LEU A 40 4.03 0.72 -16.37
C LEU A 40 3.55 2.17 -16.45
N GLY A 41 2.38 2.40 -17.05
CA GLY A 41 1.76 3.71 -17.12
C GLY A 41 1.96 4.42 -15.79
N GLY A 42 2.76 5.49 -15.82
CA GLY A 42 3.49 6.00 -14.66
C GLY A 42 2.63 5.96 -13.41
N MET A 43 3.09 5.23 -12.39
CA MET A 43 2.47 5.23 -11.07
C MET A 43 2.21 6.69 -10.72
N ARG A 44 0.93 7.09 -10.75
CA ARG A 44 0.55 8.49 -10.52
C ARG A 44 1.17 8.89 -9.20
N LYS A 45 1.77 10.08 -9.16
CA LYS A 45 2.30 10.61 -7.89
C LYS A 45 1.21 10.49 -6.82
N PRO A 46 1.53 10.00 -5.62
CA PRO A 46 0.53 9.85 -4.58
C PRO A 46 -0.15 11.19 -4.30
N ASN A 47 -1.47 11.16 -4.08
CA ASN A 47 -2.27 12.37 -3.86
C ASN A 47 -1.76 13.09 -2.60
N ARG A 48 -1.51 14.40 -2.72
CA ARG A 48 -0.99 15.22 -1.61
C ARG A 48 -1.94 15.20 -0.41
N ASP A 49 -3.24 15.26 -0.66
CA ASP A 49 -4.27 15.23 0.39
C ASP A 49 -4.20 13.95 1.24
N ILE A 50 -3.89 12.81 0.60
CA ILE A 50 -3.76 11.52 1.31
C ILE A 50 -2.52 11.52 2.20
N ILE A 51 -1.41 12.06 1.69
CA ILE A 51 -0.15 12.15 2.45
C ILE A 51 -0.32 13.06 3.67
N GLU A 52 -0.96 14.22 3.48
CA GLU A 52 -1.22 15.16 4.57
C GLU A 52 -2.19 14.58 5.60
N HIS A 53 -3.19 13.82 5.16
CA HIS A 53 -4.10 13.13 6.06
C HIS A 53 -3.39 12.07 6.89
N GLU A 54 -2.53 11.24 6.27
CA GLU A 54 -1.77 10.23 7.01
C GLU A 54 -0.80 10.88 8.02
N ARG A 55 -0.18 12.02 7.68
CA ARG A 55 0.66 12.78 8.61
C ARG A 55 -0.13 13.23 9.85
N LYS A 56 -1.30 13.83 9.66
CA LYS A 56 -2.18 14.26 10.76
C LYS A 56 -2.60 13.06 11.61
N ARG A 57 -3.05 11.99 10.95
CA ARG A 57 -3.43 10.74 11.59
C ARG A 57 -2.29 10.15 12.44
N GLN A 58 -1.07 10.20 11.94
CA GLN A 58 0.10 9.68 12.66
C GLN A 58 0.42 10.50 13.92
N VAL A 59 0.24 11.83 13.87
CA VAL A 59 0.34 12.69 15.06
C VAL A 59 -0.77 12.34 16.06
N ASP A 60 -2.02 12.29 15.64
CA ASP A 60 -3.17 11.99 16.51
C ASP A 60 -3.04 10.62 17.18
N LEU A 61 -2.58 9.60 16.44
CA LEU A 61 -2.33 8.27 16.99
C LEU A 61 -1.24 8.27 18.06
N ARG A 62 -0.14 8.99 17.84
CA ARG A 62 0.94 9.11 18.85
C ARG A 62 0.43 9.77 20.13
N LEU A 63 -0.42 10.80 20.01
CA LEU A 63 -1.02 11.49 21.15
C LEU A 63 -2.01 10.59 21.90
N LEU A 64 -2.82 9.80 21.17
CA LEU A 64 -3.76 8.87 21.77
C LEU A 64 -3.05 7.78 22.58
N VAL A 65 -1.99 7.19 22.02
CA VAL A 65 -1.17 6.19 22.73
C VAL A 65 -0.52 6.79 23.98
N LEU A 66 -0.03 8.03 23.88
CA LEU A 66 0.56 8.73 25.04
C LEU A 66 -0.49 8.98 26.13
N ARG A 67 -1.71 9.40 25.75
CA ARG A 67 -2.82 9.60 26.68
C ARG A 67 -3.19 8.30 27.40
N GLU A 68 -3.40 7.23 26.66
CA GLU A 68 -3.71 5.90 27.23
C GLU A 68 -2.62 5.42 28.20
N ALA A 69 -1.34 5.62 27.86
CA ALA A 69 -0.22 5.27 28.74
C ALA A 69 -0.17 6.09 30.04
N LEU A 70 -0.59 7.36 30.01
CA LEU A 70 -0.68 8.20 31.20
C LEU A 70 -1.94 7.90 32.04
N GLU A 71 -3.05 7.54 31.40
CA GLU A 71 -4.25 7.06 32.08
C GLU A 71 -3.97 5.76 32.84
N GLU A 72 -3.24 4.80 32.24
CA GLU A 72 -2.84 3.54 32.90
C GLU A 72 -1.89 3.79 34.08
N GLN A 73 -1.04 4.82 34.01
CA GLN A 73 -0.17 5.23 35.11
C GLN A 73 -0.90 5.97 36.23
N GLY A 74 -2.18 6.31 36.05
CA GLY A 74 -3.03 6.93 37.08
C GLY A 74 -2.83 8.43 37.26
N TYR A 75 -2.36 9.15 36.23
CA TYR A 75 -2.29 10.61 36.26
C TYR A 75 -3.68 11.25 36.25
N THR A 76 -3.77 12.48 36.78
CA THR A 76 -5.02 13.24 36.74
C THR A 76 -5.27 13.82 35.33
N GLU A 77 -6.53 13.96 34.93
CA GLU A 77 -6.90 14.45 33.59
C GLU A 77 -6.21 15.78 33.22
N ALA A 78 -6.07 16.69 34.19
CA ALA A 78 -5.42 17.98 33.99
C ALA A 78 -3.91 17.87 33.69
N GLU A 79 -3.22 16.90 34.28
CA GLU A 79 -1.80 16.63 34.04
C GLU A 79 -1.60 15.94 32.68
N ILE A 80 -2.54 15.05 32.32
CA ILE A 80 -2.58 14.36 31.03
C ILE A 80 -2.73 15.38 29.90
N GLU A 81 -3.70 16.29 29.98
CA GLU A 81 -3.90 17.35 28.99
C GLU A 81 -2.65 18.21 28.80
N ALA A 82 -2.03 18.64 29.91
CA ALA A 82 -0.80 19.45 29.85
C ALA A 82 0.40 18.69 29.25
N CYS A 83 0.46 17.37 29.41
CA CYS A 83 1.51 16.52 28.84
C CYS A 83 1.27 16.26 27.34
N VAL A 84 0.02 15.98 26.96
CA VAL A 84 -0.42 15.79 25.57
C VAL A 84 -0.22 17.07 24.75
N ASP A 85 -0.52 18.26 25.30
CA ASP A 85 -0.30 19.54 24.62
C ASP A 85 1.18 19.82 24.32
N LYS A 86 2.06 19.43 25.25
CA LYS A 86 3.52 19.51 25.04
C LYS A 86 3.97 18.53 23.96
N ALA A 87 3.48 17.28 24.04
CA ALA A 87 3.79 16.24 23.07
C ALA A 87 3.29 16.58 21.66
N ARG A 88 2.15 17.25 21.55
CA ARG A 88 1.59 17.74 20.27
C ARG A 88 2.52 18.73 19.60
N LYS A 89 2.98 19.74 20.33
CA LYS A 89 3.94 20.74 19.81
C LYS A 89 5.26 20.10 19.37
N ALA A 90 5.74 19.10 20.10
CA ALA A 90 6.96 18.38 19.77
C ALA A 90 6.81 17.50 18.50
N THR A 91 5.70 16.75 18.41
CA THR A 91 5.43 15.85 17.27
C THR A 91 5.08 16.60 15.98
N GLU A 92 4.39 17.73 16.08
CA GLU A 92 4.16 18.63 14.94
C GLU A 92 5.50 19.23 14.42
N ALA A 93 6.43 19.59 15.31
CA ALA A 93 7.76 20.07 14.91
C ALA A 93 8.63 18.98 14.27
N GLU A 94 8.61 17.76 14.80
CA GLU A 94 9.35 16.61 14.27
C GLU A 94 8.80 16.14 12.91
N THR A 95 7.48 16.13 12.76
CA THR A 95 6.86 15.79 11.47
C THR A 95 7.12 16.86 10.42
N ALA A 96 7.11 18.15 10.80
CA ALA A 96 7.47 19.25 9.92
C ALA A 96 8.92 19.15 9.41
N SER A 97 9.89 18.83 10.28
CA SER A 97 11.30 18.66 9.86
C SER A 97 11.49 17.45 8.93
N THR A 98 10.76 16.36 9.18
CA THR A 98 10.81 15.15 8.36
C THR A 98 10.22 15.35 6.94
N THR A 99 9.33 16.33 6.75
CA THR A 99 8.69 16.57 5.44
C THR A 99 9.63 17.08 4.36
N VAL A 100 10.77 17.67 4.73
CA VAL A 100 11.74 18.27 3.79
C VAL A 100 12.54 17.20 3.04
N GLU A 101 12.68 16.01 3.62
CA GLU A 101 13.53 14.92 3.09
C GLU A 101 12.80 14.02 2.07
N VAL A 102 11.47 14.14 1.93
CA VAL A 102 10.65 13.17 1.16
C VAL A 102 10.41 13.58 -0.29
N ASP A 103 10.69 14.83 -0.67
CA ASP A 103 10.47 15.33 -2.05
C ASP A 103 11.58 14.90 -3.03
N GLU A 104 12.75 14.50 -2.54
CA GLU A 104 13.87 14.07 -3.38
C GLU A 104 14.10 12.54 -3.32
N GLY A 105 13.28 11.79 -4.04
CA GLY A 105 13.72 10.50 -4.60
C GLY A 105 13.61 9.27 -3.70
N ARG A 106 12.47 9.04 -3.03
CA ARG A 106 12.21 7.73 -2.40
C ARG A 106 11.92 6.67 -3.48
N PRO A 107 12.76 5.62 -3.65
CA PRO A 107 12.43 4.52 -4.55
C PRO A 107 11.20 3.77 -4.00
N PRO A 108 10.38 3.14 -4.87
CA PRO A 108 9.16 2.48 -4.46
C PRO A 108 9.46 1.43 -3.38
N LEU A 109 8.69 1.46 -2.29
CA LEU A 109 8.78 0.48 -1.22
C LEU A 109 8.59 -0.92 -1.82
N GLN A 110 9.65 -1.73 -1.77
CA GLN A 110 9.57 -3.13 -2.15
C GLN A 110 8.65 -3.81 -1.14
N HIS A 111 7.39 -4.02 -1.53
CA HIS A 111 6.45 -4.82 -0.77
C HIS A 111 7.02 -6.23 -0.72
N LYS A 112 7.66 -6.60 0.40
CA LYS A 112 8.10 -7.96 0.64
C LYS A 112 6.82 -8.78 0.81
N GLY A 113 6.39 -9.41 -0.29
CA GLY A 113 5.28 -10.35 -0.26
C GLY A 113 5.64 -11.43 0.75
N TYR A 114 4.88 -11.48 1.84
CA TYR A 114 4.81 -12.68 2.66
C TYR A 114 4.05 -13.70 1.81
N GLY A 115 4.80 -14.58 1.16
CA GLY A 115 4.27 -15.81 0.60
C GLY A 115 4.38 -16.90 1.66
N ASP A 116 3.30 -17.67 1.81
CA ASP A 116 3.25 -18.93 2.55
C ASP A 116 4.21 -19.98 1.96
#